data_AF-A0A9W7BCP1-F1
#
_entry.id   AF-A0A9W7BCP1-F1
#
_cell.length_a   1.000
_cell.length_b   1.000
_cell.length_c   1.000
_cell.angle_alpha   90.00
_cell.angle_beta   90.00
_cell.angle_gamma   90.00
#
_symmetry.space_group_name_H-M   'P 1'
#
loop_
_entity.id
_entity.type
_entity.pdbx_description
1 polymer ?
#
loop_
_entity_poly.entity_id
_entity_poly.type
_entity_poly.pdbx_seq_one_letter_code
_entity_poly.pdbx_strand_id
1 'polypeptide(L)'
;MRQVPSLQFYDEHKKETVTLTQSLAIIKFLNRAYPGTLEPSDPVDVGFVEMIAEIINSGIQPLQNFSTCKEITQGSKEAMNGREWGAGKIKVGLDELERLVSARYAGGEAESNSDFCTGPGTPPTVADVCLVPQLYNARRFNVKVEDYPTLLRVEKACREHEWFKASHPDMQPDAVVAAPAPAAAEPVTKKQKV
;
A
#
# COMPACT_ATOMS: atom_id res chain seq x y z
N MET A 1 2.83 -8.62 22.93
CA MET A 1 2.02 -8.17 21.76
C MET A 1 2.25 -9.15 20.62
N ARG A 2 1.19 -9.73 20.04
CA ARG A 2 1.34 -10.48 18.77
C ARG A 2 1.57 -9.45 17.67
N GLN A 3 2.62 -9.63 16.86
CA GLN A 3 2.85 -8.78 15.68
C GLN A 3 1.75 -9.04 14.64
N VAL A 4 1.32 -7.99 13.94
CA VAL A 4 0.40 -8.07 12.81
C VAL A 4 1.14 -7.49 11.58
N PRO A 5 1.17 -8.20 10.44
CA PRO A 5 0.56 -9.52 10.19
C PRO A 5 1.34 -10.70 10.79
N SER A 6 0.64 -11.81 11.02
CA SER A 6 1.21 -13.12 11.35
C SER A 6 0.54 -14.21 10.52
N LEU A 7 1.32 -15.06 9.86
CA LEU A 7 0.84 -16.25 9.17
C LEU A 7 1.16 -17.48 10.02
N GLN A 8 0.14 -18.22 10.44
CA GLN A 8 0.27 -19.44 11.23
C GLN A 8 -0.30 -20.63 10.46
N PHE A 9 0.46 -21.72 10.39
CA PHE A 9 0.06 -22.95 9.72
C PHE A 9 0.72 -24.17 10.39
N TYR A 10 0.15 -25.36 10.21
CA TYR A 10 0.75 -26.61 10.65
C TYR A 10 1.63 -27.18 9.55
N ASP A 11 2.91 -27.40 9.83
CA ASP A 11 3.86 -28.04 8.92
C ASP A 11 3.79 -29.55 9.11
N GLU A 12 3.21 -30.25 8.14
CA GLU A 12 3.03 -31.71 8.18
C GLU A 12 4.35 -32.50 8.17
N HIS A 13 5.42 -31.93 7.63
CA HIS A 13 6.72 -32.59 7.58
C HIS A 13 7.45 -32.48 8.91
N LYS A 14 7.39 -31.31 9.55
CA LYS A 14 8.01 -31.04 10.84
C LYS A 14 7.13 -31.43 12.04
N LYS A 15 5.85 -31.70 11.79
CA LYS A 15 4.83 -32.02 12.80
C LYS A 15 4.68 -30.93 13.86
N GLU A 16 4.82 -29.67 13.47
CA GLU A 16 4.75 -28.51 14.36
C GLU A 16 3.91 -27.37 13.78
N THR A 17 3.43 -26.47 14.65
CA THR A 17 2.82 -25.22 14.21
C THR A 17 3.92 -24.19 13.96
N VAL A 18 4.01 -23.70 12.73
CA VAL A 18 4.94 -22.64 12.33
C VAL A 18 4.19 -21.30 12.38
N THR A 19 4.87 -20.26 12.86
CA THR A 19 4.38 -18.88 12.80
C THR A 19 5.42 -18.00 12.14
N LEU A 20 5.04 -17.36 11.04
CA LEU A 20 5.84 -16.36 10.33
C LEU A 20 5.28 -14.97 10.62
N THR A 21 6.16 -14.02 10.90
CA THR A 21 5.85 -12.59 10.96
C THR A 21 6.70 -11.85 9.93
N GLN A 22 6.50 -10.53 9.80
CA GLN A 22 7.05 -9.69 8.73
C GLN A 22 6.37 -9.97 7.37
N SER A 23 5.73 -8.95 6.81
CA SER A 23 4.97 -9.05 5.56
C SER A 23 5.81 -9.59 4.39
N LEU A 24 7.00 -9.04 4.16
CA LEU A 24 7.86 -9.50 3.06
C LEU A 24 8.39 -10.92 3.27
N ALA A 25 8.65 -11.35 4.51
CA ALA A 25 9.05 -12.73 4.78
C ALA A 25 7.90 -13.71 4.50
N ILE A 26 6.67 -13.35 4.88
CA ILE A 26 5.46 -14.11 4.58
C ILE A 26 5.25 -14.22 3.07
N ILE A 27 5.35 -13.11 2.32
CA ILE A 27 5.19 -13.11 0.86
C ILE A 27 6.26 -13.99 0.19
N LYS A 28 7.53 -13.87 0.59
CA LYS A 28 8.62 -14.72 0.09
C LYS A 28 8.39 -16.21 0.38
N PHE A 29 7.84 -16.55 1.54
CA PHE A 29 7.46 -17.92 1.84
C PHE A 29 6.35 -18.41 0.91
N LEU A 30 5.28 -17.63 0.71
CA LEU A 30 4.16 -18.00 -0.15
C LEU A 30 4.60 -18.17 -1.62
N ASN A 31 5.46 -17.29 -2.14
CA ASN A 31 6.02 -17.42 -3.50
C ASN A 31 6.82 -18.73 -3.68
N ARG A 32 7.49 -19.22 -2.64
CA ARG A 32 8.24 -20.49 -2.68
C ARG A 32 7.36 -21.72 -2.49
N ALA A 33 6.30 -21.59 -1.70
CA ALA A 33 5.45 -22.71 -1.30
C ALA A 33 4.33 -23.00 -2.31
N TYR A 34 3.90 -22.02 -3.10
CA TYR A 34 2.75 -22.14 -4.00
C TYR A 34 3.03 -21.61 -5.42
N PRO A 35 2.45 -22.23 -6.48
CA PRO A 35 2.50 -21.71 -7.84
C PRO A 35 1.72 -20.39 -8.02
N GLY A 36 2.06 -19.60 -9.04
CA GLY A 36 1.39 -18.31 -9.34
C GLY A 36 2.06 -17.12 -8.65
N THR A 37 3.38 -17.01 -8.79
CA THR A 37 4.25 -16.10 -8.03
C THR A 37 4.04 -14.64 -8.36
N LEU A 38 4.18 -13.78 -7.35
CA LEU A 38 4.31 -12.32 -7.49
C LEU A 38 5.77 -11.89 -7.77
N GLU A 39 6.55 -12.78 -8.36
CA GLU A 39 7.97 -12.61 -8.64
C GLU A 39 8.23 -12.78 -10.15
N PRO A 40 9.00 -11.87 -10.77
CA PRO A 40 9.44 -12.02 -12.15
C PRO A 40 10.49 -13.13 -12.28
N SER A 41 10.69 -13.63 -13.50
CA SER A 41 11.70 -14.66 -13.77
C SER A 41 13.09 -14.09 -14.04
N ASP A 42 13.18 -12.86 -14.53
CA ASP A 42 14.46 -12.21 -14.81
C ASP A 42 15.12 -11.73 -13.49
N PRO A 43 16.38 -12.10 -13.19
CA PRO A 43 17.03 -11.71 -11.94
C PRO A 43 17.19 -10.20 -11.73
N VAL A 44 17.31 -9.40 -12.80
CA VAL A 44 17.39 -7.94 -12.69
C VAL A 44 16.03 -7.39 -12.27
N ASP A 45 14.95 -7.89 -12.87
CA ASP A 45 13.60 -7.52 -12.46
C ASP A 45 13.28 -7.99 -11.04
N VAL A 46 13.81 -9.15 -10.59
CA VAL A 46 13.70 -9.57 -9.18
C VAL A 46 14.33 -8.53 -8.25
N GLY A 47 15.56 -8.11 -8.54
CA GLY A 47 16.22 -7.07 -7.75
C GLY A 47 15.46 -5.74 -7.77
N PHE A 48 14.87 -5.38 -8.92
CA PHE A 48 14.06 -4.18 -9.05
C PHE A 48 12.78 -4.23 -8.20
N VAL A 49 12.02 -5.33 -8.23
CA VAL A 49 10.80 -5.45 -7.42
C VAL A 49 11.11 -5.49 -5.92
N GLU A 50 12.22 -6.14 -5.53
CA GLU A 50 12.67 -6.14 -4.13
C GLU A 50 13.09 -4.73 -3.68
N MET A 51 13.77 -3.97 -4.54
CA MET A 51 14.14 -2.58 -4.25
C MET A 51 12.90 -1.71 -4.00
N ILE A 52 11.88 -1.79 -4.85
CA ILE A 52 10.62 -1.06 -4.66
C ILE A 52 9.92 -1.48 -3.36
N ALA A 53 9.82 -2.78 -3.12
CA ALA A 53 9.21 -3.32 -1.90
C ALA A 53 9.94 -2.85 -0.64
N GLU A 54 11.28 -2.79 -0.64
CA GLU A 54 12.08 -2.33 0.50
C GLU A 54 12.00 -0.81 0.71
N ILE A 55 11.97 0.01 -0.34
CA ILE A 55 11.71 1.45 -0.19
C ILE A 55 10.44 1.68 0.64
N ILE A 56 9.40 0.89 0.40
CA ILE A 56 8.15 0.96 1.15
C ILE A 56 8.30 0.32 2.54
N ASN A 57 8.73 -0.95 2.59
CA ASN A 57 8.73 -1.78 3.79
C ASN A 57 9.71 -1.33 4.87
N SER A 58 10.90 -0.86 4.50
CA SER A 58 11.91 -0.39 5.43
C SER A 58 12.08 1.14 5.40
N GLY A 59 11.93 1.76 4.24
CA GLY A 59 12.14 3.21 4.06
C GLY A 59 10.97 4.11 4.43
N ILE A 60 9.72 3.63 4.31
CA ILE A 60 8.52 4.44 4.57
C ILE A 60 7.71 3.90 5.75
N GLN A 61 7.23 2.66 5.66
CA GLN A 61 6.20 2.11 6.53
C GLN A 61 6.55 2.17 8.03
N PRO A 62 7.78 1.83 8.48
CA PRO A 62 8.13 1.86 9.88
C PRO A 62 8.20 3.30 10.42
N LEU A 63 8.61 4.26 9.58
CA LEU A 63 8.76 5.67 9.97
C LEU A 63 7.43 6.43 10.00
N GLN A 64 6.46 6.01 9.19
CA GLN A 64 5.08 6.52 9.22
C GLN A 64 4.17 5.74 10.17
N ASN A 65 4.66 4.68 10.82
CA ASN A 65 3.81 3.83 11.64
C ASN A 65 3.17 4.64 12.77
N PHE A 66 1.90 4.38 13.09
CA PHE A 66 1.18 5.09 14.14
C PHE A 66 1.92 5.10 15.48
N SER A 67 2.50 3.97 15.91
CA SER A 67 3.26 3.93 17.16
C SER A 67 4.50 4.82 17.09
N THR A 68 5.22 4.78 15.98
CA THR A 68 6.41 5.61 15.75
C THR A 68 6.07 7.10 15.70
N CYS A 69 5.02 7.49 14.99
CA CYS A 69 4.53 8.88 14.98
C CYS A 69 4.16 9.34 16.40
N LYS A 70 3.47 8.49 17.17
CA LYS A 70 3.12 8.79 18.56
C LYS A 70 4.37 8.95 19.43
N GLU A 71 5.34 8.06 19.31
CA GLU A 71 6.61 8.11 20.02
C GLU A 71 7.42 9.37 19.71
N ILE A 72 7.47 9.80 18.44
CA ILE A 72 8.12 11.06 18.04
C ILE A 72 7.45 12.26 18.71
N THR A 73 6.12 12.30 18.67
CA THR A 73 5.34 13.41 19.24
C THR A 73 5.55 13.49 20.75
N GLN A 74 5.40 12.36 21.45
CA GLN A 74 5.51 12.30 22.91
C GLN A 74 6.95 12.44 23.39
N GLY A 75 7.90 11.78 22.73
CA GLY A 75 9.32 11.80 23.07
C GLY A 75 9.96 13.17 22.87
N SER A 76 9.47 13.95 21.90
CA SER A 76 9.86 15.35 21.71
C SER A 76 9.14 16.32 22.65
N LYS A 77 8.26 15.84 23.54
CA LYS A 77 7.39 16.67 24.39
C LYS A 77 6.56 17.67 23.57
N GLU A 78 5.93 17.18 22.50
CA GLU A 78 5.11 17.97 21.56
C GLU A 78 5.90 19.01 20.72
N ALA A 79 7.24 19.02 20.77
CA ALA A 79 8.04 19.90 19.93
C ALA A 79 8.08 19.46 18.45
N MET A 80 7.79 18.19 18.16
CA MET A 80 7.66 17.64 16.81
C MET A 80 6.28 17.01 16.62
N ASN A 81 5.69 17.21 15.43
CA ASN A 81 4.48 16.50 15.04
C ASN A 81 4.85 15.20 14.29
N GLY A 82 4.61 14.05 14.92
CA GLY A 82 4.92 12.75 14.31
C GLY A 82 4.12 12.44 13.04
N ARG A 83 2.92 13.00 12.88
CA ARG A 83 2.13 12.82 11.64
C ARG A 83 2.74 13.59 10.48
N GLU A 84 3.22 14.81 10.73
CA GLU A 84 3.97 15.61 9.74
C GLU A 84 5.29 14.93 9.37
N TRP A 85 5.99 14.36 10.36
CA TRP A 85 7.17 13.53 10.10
C TRP A 85 6.85 12.35 9.17
N GLY A 86 5.80 11.59 9.48
CA GLY A 86 5.35 10.47 8.66
C GLY A 86 5.03 10.91 7.23
N ALA A 87 4.28 12.00 7.06
CA ALA A 87 3.98 12.57 5.75
C ALA A 87 5.25 12.96 4.96
N GLY A 88 6.26 13.51 5.63
CA GLY A 88 7.56 13.81 5.03
C GLY A 88 8.29 12.56 4.53
N LYS A 89 8.25 11.46 5.30
CA LYS A 89 8.87 10.18 4.88
C LYS A 89 8.12 9.52 3.73
N ILE A 90 6.79 9.62 3.72
CA ILE A 90 5.97 9.20 2.59
C ILE A 90 6.40 9.94 1.33
N LYS A 91 6.49 11.28 1.39
CA LYS A 91 6.86 12.09 0.23
C LYS A 91 8.20 11.68 -0.34
N VAL A 92 9.24 11.55 0.50
CA VAL A 92 10.58 11.13 0.06
C VAL A 92 10.54 9.76 -0.64
N GLY A 93 9.80 8.82 -0.09
CA GLY A 93 9.66 7.49 -0.68
C GLY A 93 8.88 7.51 -2.00
N LEU A 94 7.73 8.20 -2.05
CA LEU A 94 6.91 8.30 -3.27
C LEU A 94 7.63 9.06 -4.39
N ASP A 95 8.41 10.10 -4.08
CA ASP A 95 9.23 10.82 -5.06
C ASP A 95 10.23 9.86 -5.75
N GLU A 96 10.89 8.99 -4.98
CA GLU A 96 11.82 8.00 -5.53
C GLU A 96 11.11 6.88 -6.30
N LEU A 97 9.98 6.39 -5.78
CA LEU A 97 9.17 5.36 -6.46
C LEU A 97 8.65 5.87 -7.80
N GLU A 98 8.12 7.09 -7.88
CA GLU A 98 7.65 7.69 -9.12
C GLU A 98 8.80 7.79 -10.13
N ARG A 99 10.00 8.21 -9.70
CA ARG A 99 11.19 8.26 -10.56
C ARG A 99 11.57 6.88 -11.11
N LEU A 100 11.64 5.87 -10.24
CA LEU A 100 12.04 4.50 -10.59
C LEU A 100 11.03 3.82 -11.51
N VAL A 101 9.74 3.91 -11.17
CA VAL A 101 8.69 3.28 -11.97
C VAL A 101 8.55 4.02 -13.29
N SER A 102 8.57 5.36 -13.33
CA SER A 102 8.50 6.12 -14.59
C SER A 102 9.60 5.73 -15.58
N ALA A 103 10.80 5.40 -15.10
CA ALA A 103 11.90 4.95 -15.95
C ALA A 103 11.59 3.62 -16.68
N ARG A 104 10.73 2.76 -16.13
CA ARG A 104 10.27 1.51 -16.77
C ARG A 104 9.27 1.74 -17.91
N TYR A 105 8.67 2.93 -17.97
CA TYR A 105 7.73 3.32 -19.03
C TYR A 105 8.41 4.13 -20.14
N ALA A 106 9.70 4.45 -20.00
CA ALA A 106 10.47 5.16 -21.02
C ALA A 106 10.76 4.23 -22.21
N GLY A 107 9.81 4.11 -23.14
CA GLY A 107 9.98 3.33 -24.38
C GLY A 107 8.78 2.53 -24.87
N GLY A 108 7.65 2.54 -24.16
CA GLY A 108 6.43 1.83 -24.56
C GLY A 108 5.18 2.71 -24.44
N GLU A 109 4.13 2.36 -25.18
CA GLU A 109 2.82 2.97 -24.98
C GLU A 109 2.19 2.38 -23.71
N ALA A 110 1.69 3.25 -22.83
CA ALA A 110 0.99 2.82 -21.62
C ALA A 110 -0.35 2.19 -22.00
N GLU A 111 -0.65 1.01 -21.46
CA GLU A 111 -1.91 0.32 -21.69
C GLU A 111 -2.72 0.30 -20.39
N SER A 112 -3.93 0.87 -20.43
CA SER A 112 -4.63 1.32 -19.21
C SER A 112 -4.99 0.25 -18.17
N ASN A 113 -4.82 -1.05 -18.47
CA ASN A 113 -5.20 -2.18 -17.62
C ASN A 113 -4.07 -3.21 -17.38
N SER A 114 -2.85 -2.94 -17.85
CA SER A 114 -1.69 -3.85 -17.72
C SER A 114 -0.42 -3.13 -17.26
N ASP A 115 -0.61 -1.96 -16.65
CA ASP A 115 0.47 -1.11 -16.15
C ASP A 115 0.79 -1.47 -14.69
N PHE A 116 1.93 -2.12 -14.46
CA PHE A 116 2.43 -2.44 -13.12
C PHE A 116 3.79 -1.79 -12.84
N CYS A 117 4.30 -1.94 -11.61
CA CYS A 117 5.58 -1.37 -11.21
C CYS A 117 6.74 -1.76 -12.14
N THR A 118 6.72 -2.96 -12.72
CA THR A 118 7.76 -3.46 -13.62
C THR A 118 7.64 -2.97 -15.07
N GLY A 119 6.53 -2.31 -15.44
CA GLY A 119 6.26 -1.74 -16.76
C GLY A 119 4.90 -2.17 -17.34
N PRO A 120 4.56 -1.73 -18.57
CA PRO A 120 3.37 -2.17 -19.29
C PRO A 120 3.46 -3.65 -19.70
N GLY A 121 2.32 -4.34 -19.71
CA GLY A 121 2.20 -5.71 -20.23
C GLY A 121 2.82 -6.80 -19.34
N THR A 122 3.24 -6.44 -18.12
CA THR A 122 3.77 -7.38 -17.13
C THR A 122 2.65 -7.84 -16.16
N PRO A 123 2.83 -8.92 -15.39
CA PRO A 123 1.91 -9.26 -14.30
C PRO A 123 2.21 -8.45 -13.02
N PRO A 124 1.25 -8.34 -12.07
CA PRO A 124 1.50 -7.72 -10.77
C PRO A 124 2.54 -8.50 -9.97
N THR A 125 3.33 -7.77 -9.19
CA THR A 125 4.45 -8.29 -8.39
C THR A 125 4.34 -7.86 -6.93
N VAL A 126 5.30 -8.28 -6.09
CA VAL A 126 5.39 -7.81 -4.70
C VAL A 126 5.52 -6.28 -4.60
N ALA A 127 6.11 -5.63 -5.60
CA ALA A 127 6.20 -4.17 -5.65
C ALA A 127 4.81 -3.52 -5.64
N ASP A 128 3.89 -4.04 -6.44
CA ASP A 128 2.50 -3.56 -6.56
C ASP A 128 1.71 -3.81 -5.26
N VAL A 129 1.90 -4.99 -4.66
CA VAL A 129 1.31 -5.37 -3.36
C VAL A 129 1.77 -4.45 -2.23
N CYS A 130 2.99 -3.93 -2.28
CA CYS A 130 3.47 -2.93 -1.33
C CYS A 130 2.99 -1.51 -1.69
N LEU A 131 2.93 -1.15 -2.98
CA LEU A 131 2.60 0.19 -3.43
C LEU A 131 1.15 0.59 -3.12
N VAL A 132 0.18 -0.27 -3.43
CA VAL A 132 -1.26 0.04 -3.25
C VAL A 132 -1.61 0.43 -1.81
N PRO A 133 -1.27 -0.35 -0.76
CA PRO A 133 -1.54 0.06 0.62
C PRO A 133 -0.72 1.29 1.03
N GLN A 134 0.46 1.53 0.43
CA GLN A 134 1.24 2.73 0.69
C GLN A 134 0.58 3.99 0.13
N LEU A 135 -0.01 3.96 -1.06
CA LEU A 135 -0.79 5.07 -1.62
C LEU A 135 -2.07 5.32 -0.83
N TYR A 136 -2.71 4.27 -0.32
CA TYR A 136 -3.82 4.42 0.64
C TYR A 136 -3.37 5.16 1.91
N ASN A 137 -2.23 4.78 2.50
CA ASN A 137 -1.69 5.47 3.67
C ASN A 137 -1.27 6.91 3.35
N ALA A 138 -0.70 7.18 2.17
CA ALA A 138 -0.37 8.54 1.73
C ALA A 138 -1.59 9.47 1.79
N ARG A 139 -2.75 9.01 1.28
CA ARG A 139 -4.02 9.74 1.40
C ARG A 139 -4.43 9.97 2.85
N ARG A 140 -4.30 8.96 3.73
CA ARG A 140 -4.59 9.10 5.18
C ARG A 140 -3.66 10.07 5.89
N PHE A 141 -2.47 10.29 5.37
CA PHE A 141 -1.51 11.28 5.88
C PHE A 141 -1.65 12.65 5.20
N ASN A 142 -2.67 12.85 4.36
CA ASN A 142 -2.89 14.08 3.58
C ASN A 142 -1.73 14.43 2.63
N VAL A 143 -1.00 13.42 2.14
CA VAL A 143 -0.02 13.60 1.06
C VAL A 143 -0.78 13.68 -0.27
N LYS A 144 -0.42 14.67 -1.08
CA LYS A 144 -1.01 14.91 -2.41
C LYS A 144 -0.52 13.85 -3.41
N VAL A 145 -1.26 12.76 -3.53
CA VAL A 145 -0.88 11.62 -4.39
C VAL A 145 -0.96 11.95 -5.88
N GLU A 146 -1.65 13.03 -6.24
CA GLU A 146 -1.80 13.52 -7.62
C GLU A 146 -0.47 14.00 -8.22
N ASP A 147 0.56 14.22 -7.38
CA ASP A 147 1.92 14.53 -7.85
C ASP A 147 2.66 13.28 -8.38
N TYR A 148 2.06 12.08 -8.30
CA TYR A 148 2.65 10.79 -8.69
C TYR A 148 1.81 10.08 -9.77
N PRO A 149 1.71 10.63 -10.99
CA PRO A 149 0.80 10.14 -12.03
C PRO A 149 1.11 8.71 -12.49
N THR A 150 2.38 8.29 -12.51
CA THR A 150 2.74 6.92 -12.87
C THR A 150 2.32 5.93 -11.78
N LEU A 151 2.57 6.26 -10.51
CA LEU A 151 2.11 5.41 -9.40
C LEU A 151 0.58 5.30 -9.35
N LEU A 152 -0.15 6.38 -9.65
CA LEU A 152 -1.62 6.35 -9.74
C LEU A 152 -2.13 5.49 -10.90
N ARG A 153 -1.40 5.42 -12.02
CA ARG A 153 -1.72 4.53 -13.13
C ARG A 153 -1.56 3.06 -12.72
N VAL A 154 -0.45 2.73 -12.05
CA VAL A 154 -0.23 1.40 -11.48
C VAL A 154 -1.30 1.04 -10.46
N GLU A 155 -1.65 1.96 -9.55
CA GLU A 155 -2.71 1.73 -8.57
C GLU A 155 -4.05 1.44 -9.26
N LYS A 156 -4.38 2.18 -10.31
CA LYS A 156 -5.62 1.96 -11.08
C LYS A 156 -5.63 0.54 -11.67
N ALA A 157 -4.57 0.12 -12.35
CA ALA A 157 -4.47 -1.23 -12.91
C ALA A 157 -4.58 -2.31 -11.83
N CYS A 158 -3.90 -2.13 -10.69
CA CYS A 158 -4.01 -3.04 -9.55
C CYS A 158 -5.46 -3.16 -9.04
N ARG A 159 -6.17 -2.03 -8.90
CA ARG A 159 -7.55 -2.01 -8.37
C ARG A 159 -8.57 -2.69 -9.28
N GLU A 160 -8.27 -2.90 -10.56
CA GLU A 160 -9.11 -3.69 -11.45
C GLU A 160 -8.98 -5.20 -11.20
N HIS A 161 -7.90 -5.65 -10.56
CA HIS A 161 -7.69 -7.06 -10.24
C HIS A 161 -8.53 -7.50 -9.03
N GLU A 162 -9.19 -8.66 -9.14
CA GLU A 162 -10.10 -9.17 -8.12
C GLU A 162 -9.44 -9.35 -6.74
N TRP A 163 -8.16 -9.73 -6.72
CA TRP A 163 -7.40 -9.88 -5.48
C TRP A 163 -7.24 -8.56 -4.72
N PHE A 164 -6.99 -7.45 -5.42
CA PHE A 164 -6.88 -6.12 -4.79
C PHE A 164 -8.25 -5.60 -4.33
N LYS A 165 -9.32 -5.86 -5.09
CA LYS A 165 -10.69 -5.52 -4.67
C LYS A 165 -11.06 -6.27 -3.38
N ALA A 166 -10.83 -7.58 -3.34
CA ALA A 166 -11.16 -8.42 -2.20
C ALA A 166 -10.32 -8.12 -0.95
N SER A 167 -9.08 -7.66 -1.12
CA SER A 167 -8.16 -7.30 -0.03
C SER A 167 -8.24 -5.84 0.40
N HIS A 168 -9.10 -5.03 -0.21
CA HIS A 168 -9.26 -3.63 0.18
C HIS A 168 -9.68 -3.52 1.65
N PRO A 169 -9.13 -2.57 2.44
CA PRO A 169 -9.45 -2.45 3.87
C PRO A 169 -10.96 -2.36 4.16
N ASP A 170 -11.71 -1.63 3.34
CA ASP A 170 -13.17 -1.47 3.51
C ASP A 170 -13.99 -2.72 3.18
N MET A 171 -13.35 -3.74 2.58
CA MET A 171 -13.99 -5.02 2.23
C MET A 171 -13.70 -6.13 3.26
N GLN A 172 -13.02 -5.80 4.36
CA GLN A 172 -12.67 -6.78 5.39
C GLN A 172 -13.79 -6.92 6.45
N PRO A 173 -13.95 -8.09 7.08
CA PRO A 173 -15.00 -8.32 8.08
C PRO A 173 -14.96 -7.37 9.29
N ASP A 174 -13.79 -6.83 9.61
CA ASP A 174 -13.55 -5.88 10.70
C ASP A 174 -13.57 -4.41 10.26
N ALA A 175 -13.87 -4.13 8.99
CA ALA A 175 -13.99 -2.77 8.49
C ALA A 175 -15.15 -2.04 9.19
N VAL A 176 -14.85 -0.87 9.75
CA VAL A 176 -15.89 0.01 10.30
C VAL A 176 -16.60 0.67 9.12
N VAL A 177 -17.74 0.13 8.72
CA VAL A 177 -18.61 0.76 7.72
C VAL A 177 -19.06 2.09 8.30
N ALA A 178 -18.58 3.20 7.74
CA ALA A 178 -19.10 4.52 8.11
C ALA A 178 -20.61 4.52 7.86
N ALA A 179 -21.41 4.90 8.86
CA ALA A 179 -22.84 5.13 8.66
C ALA A 179 -23.00 6.14 7.49
N PRO A 180 -23.96 5.93 6.58
CA PRO A 180 -24.20 6.89 5.52
C PRO A 180 -24.44 8.27 6.14
N ALA A 181 -23.80 9.30 5.59
CA ALA A 181 -23.99 10.67 6.04
C ALA A 181 -25.50 10.96 6.08
N PRO A 182 -26.02 11.60 7.14
CA PRO A 182 -27.44 11.95 7.20
C PRO A 182 -27.77 12.77 5.94
N ALA A 183 -28.85 12.37 5.26
CA ALA A 183 -29.33 13.07 4.07
C ALA A 183 -29.42 14.57 4.39
N ALA A 184 -28.84 15.40 3.51
CA ALA A 184 -28.88 16.84 3.66
C ALA A 184 -30.33 17.27 3.89
N ALA A 185 -30.57 17.96 5.01
CA ALA A 185 -31.90 18.45 5.35
C ALA A 185 -32.44 19.30 4.19
N GLU A 186 -33.64 18.96 3.71
CA GLU A 186 -34.30 19.73 2.67
C GLU A 186 -34.41 21.21 3.08
N PRO A 187 -34.16 22.14 2.16
CA PRO A 187 -34.24 23.56 2.47
C PRO A 187 -35.68 23.93 2.87
N VAL A 188 -35.84 24.37 4.11
CA VAL A 188 -37.10 24.91 4.63
C VAL A 188 -37.48 26.11 3.78
N THR A 189 -38.46 25.94 2.89
CA THR A 189 -39.08 27.04 2.15
C THR A 189 -39.88 27.87 3.14
N LYS A 190 -39.32 29.01 3.55
CA LYS A 190 -40.07 30.05 4.26
C LYS A 190 -41.16 30.58 3.33
N LYS A 191 -42.40 30.13 3.53
CA LYS A 191 -43.59 30.80 2.97
C LYS A 191 -43.65 32.21 3.55
N GLN A 192 -43.30 33.21 2.75
CA GLN A 192 -43.64 34.60 3.03
C GLN A 192 -45.17 34.72 3.01
N LYS A 193 -45.76 35.07 4.15
CA LYS A 193 -47.15 35.53 4.23
C LYS A 193 -47.16 37.00 3.84
N VAL A 194 -47.97 37.32 2.83
CA VAL A 194 -48.50 38.67 2.55
C VAL A 194 -49.55 39.00 3.60
#